data_AF-A0A5C3LJ77-F1
#
_entry.id   AF-A0A5C3LJ77-F1
#
_cell.length_a   1.000
_cell.length_b   1.000
_cell.length_c   1.000
_cell.angle_alpha   90.00
_cell.angle_beta   90.00
_cell.angle_gamma   90.00
#
_symmetry.space_group_name_H-M   'P 1'
#
loop_
_entity.id
_entity.type
_entity.pdbx_description
1 polymer ?
#
loop_
_entity_poly.entity_id
_entity_poly.type
_entity_poly.pdbx_seq_one_letter_code
_entity_poly.pdbx_strand_id
1 'polypeptide(L)'
;VFCLTAHLVWMSTSREGARHWDFAAFSFATSLLTLLTIPAMYFMSVKRQGAFTSMIATEAIWCWVLWILWLASACVTSSLPWIAGYKSKLVSEAQAVQAFNILNFISFLVYAVSLAVISLICFVKGSRSVYTSSVRDFDFNA
;
A
#
# COMPACT_ATOMS: atom_id res chain seq x y z
N VAL A 1 -3.05 -6.63 8.30
CA VAL A 1 -2.22 -5.59 8.96
C VAL A 1 -3.07 -4.68 9.83
N PHE A 2 -4.06 -3.96 9.29
CA PHE A 2 -4.92 -3.02 10.05
C PHE A 2 -5.35 -3.48 11.45
N CYS A 3 -5.99 -4.64 11.58
CA CYS A 3 -6.50 -5.13 12.87
C CYS A 3 -5.37 -5.44 13.87
N LEU A 4 -4.28 -6.06 13.39
CA LEU A 4 -3.11 -6.38 14.21
C LEU A 4 -2.42 -5.11 14.71
N THR A 5 -2.21 -4.12 13.84
CA THR A 5 -1.55 -2.86 14.22
C THR A 5 -2.45 -1.98 15.09
N ALA A 6 -3.76 -2.02 14.89
CA ALA A 6 -4.72 -1.36 15.79
C ALA A 6 -4.67 -1.95 17.20
N HIS A 7 -4.59 -3.27 17.33
CA HIS A 7 -4.45 -3.95 18.62
C HIS A 7 -3.13 -3.57 19.32
N LEU A 8 -2.01 -3.55 18.60
CA LEU A 8 -0.71 -3.12 19.14
C LEU A 8 -0.70 -1.66 19.60
N VAL A 9 -1.34 -0.76 18.84
CA VAL A 9 -1.49 0.67 19.22
C VAL A 9 -2.37 0.83 20.45
N TRP A 10 -3.49 0.10 20.53
CA TRP A 10 -4.35 0.10 21.71
C TRP A 10 -3.62 -0.40 22.96
N MET A 11 -2.88 -1.51 22.82
CA MET A 11 -2.16 -2.13 23.93
C MET A 11 -1.03 -1.23 24.46
N SER A 12 -0.26 -0.60 23.57
CA SER A 12 0.82 0.33 23.95
C SER A 12 0.25 1.57 24.66
N THR A 13 -0.80 2.18 24.09
CA THR A 13 -1.49 3.34 24.69
C THR A 13 -2.03 3.03 26.10
N SER A 14 -2.62 1.85 26.29
CA SER A 14 -3.21 1.43 27.56
C SER A 14 -2.17 1.12 28.64
N ARG A 15 -0.93 0.76 28.26
CA ARG A 15 0.14 0.39 29.19
C ARG A 15 1.09 1.52 29.53
N GLU A 16 1.39 2.40 28.57
CA GLU A 16 2.48 3.38 28.69
C GLU A 16 1.99 4.84 28.80
N GLY A 17 0.69 5.08 28.99
CA GLY A 17 0.17 6.43 29.26
C GLY A 17 0.37 7.38 28.08
N ALA A 18 -0.28 7.07 26.95
CA ALA A 18 -0.26 7.82 25.69
C ALA A 18 1.00 7.67 24.79
N ARG A 19 1.90 6.74 25.10
CA ARG A 19 2.98 6.34 24.18
C ARG A 19 2.56 5.15 23.32
N HIS A 20 2.83 5.24 22.03
CA HIS A 20 2.62 4.17 21.05
C HIS A 20 3.94 3.74 20.42
N TRP A 21 4.03 2.50 19.98
CA TRP A 21 5.19 2.04 19.21
C TRP A 21 5.15 2.60 17.78
N ASP A 22 6.21 3.30 17.38
CA ASP A 22 6.28 4.00 16.09
C ASP A 22 6.00 3.07 14.89
N PHE A 23 6.53 1.85 14.92
CA PHE A 23 6.31 0.86 13.87
C PHE A 23 4.84 0.47 13.71
N ALA A 24 4.11 0.39 14.84
CA ALA A 24 2.70 -0.01 14.86
C ALA A 24 1.82 1.15 14.39
N ALA A 25 2.11 2.37 14.85
CA ALA A 25 1.41 3.58 14.41
C ALA A 25 1.60 3.83 12.90
N PHE A 26 2.82 3.70 12.39
CA PHE A 26 3.13 3.89 10.97
C PHE A 26 2.46 2.82 10.09
N SER A 27 2.56 1.54 10.46
CA SER A 27 1.90 0.45 9.73
C SER A 27 0.37 0.55 9.78
N PHE A 28 -0.20 1.04 10.90
CA PHE A 28 -1.63 1.35 11.02
C PHE A 28 -2.05 2.46 10.07
N ALA A 29 -1.34 3.58 10.04
CA ALA A 29 -1.63 4.70 9.14
C ALA A 29 -1.55 4.29 7.66
N THR A 30 -0.51 3.55 7.27
CA THR A 30 -0.36 3.01 5.91
C THR A 30 -1.53 2.08 5.55
N SER A 31 -1.93 1.20 6.47
CA SER A 31 -3.04 0.27 6.24
C SER A 31 -4.39 0.99 6.16
N LEU A 32 -4.62 2.03 6.96
CA LEU A 32 -5.82 2.86 6.93
C LEU A 32 -5.89 3.67 5.62
N LEU A 33 -4.77 4.29 5.22
CA LEU A 33 -4.67 5.02 3.97
C LEU A 33 -4.97 4.10 2.78
N THR A 34 -4.41 2.89 2.77
CA THR A 34 -4.68 1.88 1.73
C THR A 34 -6.16 1.49 1.70
N LEU A 35 -6.76 1.21 2.86
CA LEU A 35 -8.17 0.81 2.98
C LEU A 35 -9.15 1.90 2.55
N LEU A 36 -8.80 3.19 2.70
CA LEU A 36 -9.65 4.28 2.27
C LEU A 36 -9.42 4.62 0.79
N THR A 37 -8.16 4.69 0.36
CA THR A 37 -7.82 5.23 -0.96
C THR A 37 -8.05 4.24 -2.09
N ILE A 38 -7.75 2.95 -1.90
CA ILE A 38 -7.97 1.94 -2.95
C ILE A 38 -9.47 1.79 -3.29
N PRO A 39 -10.38 1.58 -2.31
CA PRO A 39 -11.80 1.51 -2.62
C PRO A 39 -12.37 2.83 -3.13
N ALA A 40 -11.87 3.97 -2.64
CA ALA A 40 -12.31 5.28 -3.13
C ALA A 40 -11.94 5.47 -4.61
N MET A 41 -10.72 5.12 -5.03
CA MET A 41 -10.30 5.16 -6.43
C MET A 41 -11.10 4.18 -7.29
N TYR A 42 -11.32 2.96 -6.79
CA TYR A 42 -12.16 1.98 -7.48
C TYR A 42 -13.59 2.48 -7.69
N PHE A 43 -14.21 3.06 -6.65
CA PHE A 43 -15.58 3.58 -6.74
C PHE A 43 -15.67 4.78 -7.70
N MET A 44 -14.67 5.66 -7.70
CA MET A 44 -14.58 6.77 -8.65
C MET A 44 -14.42 6.26 -10.09
N SER A 45 -13.58 5.23 -10.31
CA SER A 45 -13.39 4.60 -11.62
C SER A 45 -14.68 3.97 -12.15
N VAL A 46 -15.47 3.31 -11.28
CA VAL A 46 -16.74 2.69 -11.67
C VAL A 46 -17.84 3.72 -11.94
N LYS A 47 -17.96 4.77 -11.11
CA LYS A 47 -19.09 5.72 -11.19
C LYS A 47 -18.84 6.93 -12.08
N ARG A 48 -17.60 7.29 -12.37
CA ARG A 48 -17.29 8.57 -13.03
C ARG A 48 -16.10 8.46 -13.98
N GLN A 49 -16.38 7.98 -15.19
CA GLN A 49 -15.42 7.96 -16.30
C GLN A 49 -14.97 9.41 -16.62
N GLY A 50 -13.65 9.65 -16.64
CA GLY A 50 -13.05 10.94 -17.01
C GLY A 50 -12.72 11.90 -15.85
N ALA A 51 -12.92 11.52 -14.58
CA ALA A 51 -12.36 12.28 -13.46
C ALA A 51 -10.82 12.12 -13.40
N PHE A 52 -10.08 13.18 -13.02
CA PHE A 52 -8.62 13.14 -12.89
C PHE A 52 -8.11 11.95 -12.05
N THR A 53 -8.86 11.51 -11.04
CA THR A 53 -8.53 10.34 -10.21
C THR A 53 -8.73 8.98 -10.88
N SER A 54 -9.37 8.94 -12.06
CA SER A 54 -9.60 7.72 -12.86
C SER A 54 -8.58 7.57 -14.01
N MET A 55 -7.57 8.42 -14.09
CA MET A 55 -6.52 8.32 -15.11
C MET A 55 -5.48 7.28 -14.71
N ILE A 56 -5.03 6.46 -15.68
CA ILE A 56 -3.95 5.48 -15.50
C ILE A 56 -2.73 6.10 -14.82
N ALA A 57 -2.37 7.35 -15.18
CA ALA A 57 -1.25 8.06 -14.57
C ALA A 57 -1.45 8.30 -13.07
N THR A 58 -2.65 8.72 -12.65
CA THR A 58 -2.95 9.02 -11.25
C THR A 58 -2.99 7.75 -10.41
N GLU A 59 -3.59 6.68 -10.93
CA GLU A 59 -3.61 5.36 -10.30
C GLU A 59 -2.18 4.82 -10.14
N ALA A 60 -1.35 4.91 -11.19
CA ALA A 60 0.05 4.49 -11.14
C ALA A 60 0.86 5.27 -10.12
N ILE A 61 0.78 6.61 -10.11
CA ILE A 61 1.48 7.46 -9.13
C ILE A 61 1.05 7.11 -7.70
N TRP A 62 -0.25 6.93 -7.46
CA TRP A 62 -0.75 6.57 -6.13
C TRP A 62 -0.30 5.18 -5.69
N CYS A 63 -0.31 4.19 -6.60
CA CYS A 63 0.22 2.86 -6.33
C CYS A 63 1.72 2.90 -6.01
N TRP A 64 2.51 3.75 -6.67
CA TRP A 64 3.92 3.98 -6.31
C TRP A 64 4.08 4.59 -4.91
N VAL A 65 3.23 5.55 -4.53
CA VAL A 65 3.23 6.12 -3.17
C VAL A 65 2.90 5.06 -2.13
N LEU A 66 1.84 4.28 -2.33
CA LEU A 66 1.47 3.19 -1.42
C LEU A 66 2.58 2.13 -1.32
N TRP A 67 3.22 1.81 -2.44
CA TRP A 67 4.36 0.90 -2.47
C TRP A 67 5.52 1.37 -1.57
N ILE A 68 5.92 2.65 -1.65
CA ILE A 68 6.97 3.23 -0.78
C ILE A 68 6.54 3.17 0.68
N LEU A 69 5.28 3.48 1.00
CA LEU A 69 4.76 3.46 2.36
C LEU A 69 4.77 2.04 2.97
N TRP A 70 4.43 1.02 2.18
CA TRP A 70 4.53 -0.37 2.61
C TRP A 70 5.98 -0.83 2.80
N LEU A 71 6.89 -0.40 1.93
CA LEU A 71 8.33 -0.65 2.09
C LEU A 71 8.87 -0.01 3.38
N ALA A 72 8.56 1.27 3.61
CA ALA A 72 8.96 1.97 4.83
C ALA A 72 8.40 1.28 6.09
N SER A 73 7.15 0.81 6.04
CA SER A 73 6.50 0.08 7.14
C SER A 73 7.22 -1.24 7.46
N ALA A 74 7.66 -1.97 6.42
CA ALA A 74 8.45 -3.18 6.58
C ALA A 74 9.84 -2.88 7.18
N CYS A 75 10.53 -1.85 6.69
CA CYS A 75 11.85 -1.44 7.19
C CYS A 75 11.80 -1.05 8.67
N VAL A 76 10.84 -0.22 9.08
CA VAL A 76 10.69 0.22 10.48
C VAL A 76 10.35 -0.95 11.41
N THR A 77 9.63 -1.95 10.92
CA THR A 77 9.37 -3.15 11.73
C THR A 77 10.62 -4.05 11.83
N SER A 78 11.41 -4.13 10.76
CA SER A 78 12.64 -4.94 10.73
C SER A 78 13.81 -4.37 11.55
N SER A 79 13.80 -3.08 11.87
CA SER A 79 14.85 -2.41 12.65
C SER A 79 14.74 -2.65 14.16
N LEU A 80 13.76 -3.44 14.62
CA LEU A 80 13.53 -3.73 16.03
C LEU A 80 14.41 -4.89 16.51
N PRO A 81 15.47 -4.63 17.32
CA PRO A 81 16.45 -5.65 17.70
C PRO A 81 15.87 -6.77 18.57
N TRP A 82 14.72 -6.55 19.22
CA TRP A 82 14.09 -7.51 20.12
C TRP A 82 13.19 -8.54 19.41
N ILE A 83 12.92 -8.38 18.11
CA ILE A 83 12.14 -9.35 17.31
C ILE A 83 12.88 -10.70 17.14
N ALA A 84 14.21 -10.70 17.22
CA ALA A 84 15.04 -11.89 17.01
C ALA A 84 15.40 -12.64 18.31
N GLY A 85 15.28 -12.00 19.48
CA GLY A 85 15.86 -12.51 20.73
C GLY A 85 14.89 -13.04 21.78
N TYR A 86 13.61 -12.66 21.74
CA TYR A 86 12.66 -12.94 22.83
C TYR A 86 11.44 -13.74 22.36
N LYS A 87 11.10 -14.81 23.08
CA LYS A 87 9.84 -15.55 22.87
C LYS A 87 8.73 -14.92 23.71
N SER A 88 8.01 -13.96 23.14
CA SER A 88 6.79 -13.40 23.75
C SER A 88 5.67 -13.31 22.71
N LYS A 89 4.41 -13.30 23.17
CA LYS A 89 3.24 -13.12 22.27
C LYS A 89 3.38 -11.86 21.41
N LEU A 90 3.94 -10.79 21.98
CA LEU A 90 4.20 -9.52 21.30
C LEU A 90 5.21 -9.65 20.15
N VAL A 91 6.26 -10.48 20.31
CA VAL A 91 7.25 -10.71 19.25
C VAL A 91 6.62 -11.47 18.09
N SER A 92 5.81 -12.50 18.37
CA SER A 92 5.11 -13.22 17.30
C SER A 92 4.13 -12.32 16.56
N GLU A 93 3.46 -11.40 17.24
CA GLU A 93 2.55 -10.43 16.63
C GLU A 93 3.32 -9.40 15.76
N ALA A 94 4.47 -8.91 16.23
CA ALA A 94 5.35 -8.03 15.45
C ALA A 94 5.94 -8.72 14.21
N GLN A 95 6.33 -9.99 14.33
CA GLN A 95 6.79 -10.81 13.19
C GLN A 95 5.68 -11.00 12.16
N ALA A 96 4.44 -11.25 12.60
CA ALA A 96 3.29 -11.33 11.70
C ALA A 96 3.06 -10.00 10.97
N VAL A 97 3.12 -8.86 11.68
CA VAL A 97 3.02 -7.53 11.06
C VAL A 97 4.11 -7.33 10.01
N GLN A 98 5.36 -7.69 10.31
CA GLN A 98 6.47 -7.59 9.37
C GLN A 98 6.22 -8.43 8.10
N ALA A 99 5.83 -9.70 8.26
CA ALA A 99 5.57 -10.59 7.15
C ALA A 99 4.45 -10.07 6.24
N PHE A 100 3.34 -9.60 6.83
CA PHE A 100 2.24 -9.03 6.06
C PHE A 100 2.58 -7.67 5.43
N ASN A 101 3.45 -6.85 6.05
CA ASN A 101 3.93 -5.61 5.44
C ASN A 101 4.75 -5.91 4.18
N ILE A 102 5.65 -6.90 4.24
CA ILE A 102 6.44 -7.35 3.08
C ILE A 102 5.53 -7.94 1.99
N LEU A 103 4.52 -8.73 2.37
CA LEU A 103 3.57 -9.29 1.41
C LEU A 103 2.81 -8.19 0.66
N ASN A 104 2.26 -7.19 1.37
CA ASN A 104 1.58 -6.07 0.74
C ASN A 104 2.52 -5.25 -0.15
N PHE A 105 3.76 -5.03 0.29
CA PHE A 105 4.80 -4.39 -0.50
C PHE A 105 5.02 -5.11 -1.85
N ILE A 106 5.15 -6.44 -1.85
CA ILE A 106 5.33 -7.22 -3.08
C ILE A 106 4.07 -7.13 -3.96
N SER A 107 2.87 -7.22 -3.38
CA SER A 107 1.62 -7.11 -4.14
C SER A 107 1.49 -5.77 -4.87
N PHE A 108 1.78 -4.65 -4.20
CA PHE A 108 1.75 -3.33 -4.84
C PHE A 108 2.87 -3.13 -5.86
N LEU A 109 4.06 -3.71 -5.64
CA LEU A 109 5.15 -3.69 -6.62
C LEU A 109 4.72 -4.37 -7.93
N VAL A 110 4.20 -5.60 -7.84
CA VAL A 110 3.79 -6.38 -9.03
C VAL A 110 2.74 -5.60 -9.82
N TYR A 111 1.75 -5.02 -9.13
CA TYR A 111 0.73 -4.21 -9.77
C TYR A 111 1.32 -2.94 -10.43
N ALA A 112 2.12 -2.15 -9.70
CA ALA A 112 2.70 -0.91 -10.22
C ALA A 112 3.64 -1.17 -11.41
N VAL A 113 4.46 -2.23 -11.36
CA VAL A 113 5.35 -2.61 -12.46
C VAL A 113 4.55 -3.07 -13.67
N SER A 114 3.49 -3.88 -13.49
CA SER A 114 2.65 -4.32 -14.60
C SER A 114 2.01 -3.14 -15.33
N LEU A 115 1.43 -2.18 -14.59
CA LEU A 115 0.88 -0.95 -15.17
C LEU A 115 1.94 -0.11 -15.86
N ALA A 116 3.13 0.03 -15.26
CA ALA A 116 4.23 0.77 -15.85
C ALA A 116 4.69 0.15 -17.19
N VAL A 117 4.90 -1.17 -17.22
CA VAL A 117 5.32 -1.88 -18.44
C VAL A 117 4.26 -1.79 -19.54
N ILE A 118 2.99 -2.05 -19.21
CA ILE A 118 1.90 -1.99 -20.17
C ILE A 118 1.74 -0.56 -20.72
N SER A 119 1.77 0.45 -19.85
CA SER A 119 1.67 1.85 -20.27
C SER A 119 2.84 2.27 -21.19
N LEU A 120 4.05 1.78 -20.91
CA LEU A 120 5.22 2.03 -21.73
C LEU A 120 5.12 1.37 -23.11
N ILE A 121 4.65 0.13 -23.18
CA ILE A 121 4.43 -0.58 -24.46
C ILE A 121 3.43 0.19 -25.32
N CYS A 122 2.31 0.62 -24.75
CA CYS A 122 1.28 1.38 -25.46
C CYS A 122 1.80 2.76 -25.92
N PHE A 123 2.68 3.40 -25.13
CA PHE A 123 3.33 4.65 -25.51
C PHE A 123 4.27 4.45 -26.72
N VAL A 124 5.10 3.39 -26.71
CA VAL A 124 6.00 3.07 -27.83
C VAL A 124 5.22 2.72 -29.10
N LYS A 125 4.04 2.09 -28.97
CA LYS A 125 3.12 1.82 -30.09
C LYS A 125 2.44 3.07 -30.68
N GLY A 126 2.68 4.26 -30.12
CA GLY A 126 2.17 5.53 -30.67
C GLY A 126 0.80 5.97 -30.15
N SER A 127 0.25 5.29 -29.15
CA SER A 127 -1.00 5.72 -28.50
C SER A 127 -0.74 6.94 -27.61
N ARG A 128 -1.17 8.14 -28.06
CA ARG A 128 -0.95 9.40 -27.32
C ARG A 128 -1.84 9.59 -26.10
N SER A 129 -2.93 8.84 -25.97
CA SER A 129 -3.95 9.02 -24.91
C SER A 129 -3.92 7.94 -23.81
N VAL A 130 -2.82 7.18 -23.68
CA VAL A 130 -2.71 6.09 -22.69
C VAL A 130 -2.84 6.63 -21.27
N TYR A 131 -2.20 7.76 -20.98
CA TYR A 131 -2.12 8.31 -19.62
C TYR A 131 -3.42 8.94 -19.11
N THR A 132 -4.28 9.40 -20.01
CA THR A 132 -5.56 10.06 -19.69
C THR A 132 -6.76 9.10 -19.75
N SER A 133 -6.55 7.87 -20.22
CA SER A 133 -7.57 6.84 -20.29
C SER A 133 -7.70 6.10 -18.95
N SER A 134 -8.87 5.50 -18.72
CA SER A 134 -9.09 4.58 -17.60
C SER A 134 -8.53 3.20 -17.94
N VAL A 135 -7.93 2.49 -16.96
CA VAL A 135 -7.44 1.11 -17.12
C VAL A 135 -8.55 0.19 -17.65
N ARG A 136 -9.81 0.46 -17.30
CA ARG A 136 -10.94 -0.41 -17.66
C ARG A 136 -11.37 -0.29 -19.12
N ASP A 137 -11.22 0.90 -19.69
CA ASP A 137 -11.78 1.23 -21.01
C ASP A 137 -10.69 1.28 -22.10
N PHE A 138 -9.41 1.21 -21.73
CA PHE A 138 -8.30 1.25 -22.66
C PHE A 138 -8.04 -0.14 -23.28
N ASP A 139 -8.07 -0.23 -24.61
CA ASP A 139 -7.71 -1.46 -25.32
C ASP A 139 -6.19 -1.61 -25.38
N PHE A 140 -5.66 -2.49 -24.53
CA PHE A 140 -4.23 -2.79 -24.48
C PHE A 140 -3.74 -3.64 -25.66
N ASN A 141 -4.65 -4.22 -26.46
CA ASN A 141 -4.33 -5.11 -27.58
C ASN A 141 -4.52 -4.49 -28.97
N ALA A 142 -4.99 -3.24 -29.04
CA ALA A 142 -5.12 -2.49 -30.29
C ALA A 142 -3.75 -2.19 -30.96
#